data_AF-A0A352L4B5-F1
#
_entry.id   AF-A0A352L4B5-F1
#
_cell.length_a   1.000
_cell.length_b   1.000
_cell.length_c   1.000
_cell.angle_alpha   90.00
_cell.angle_beta   90.00
_cell.angle_gamma   90.00
#
_symmetry.space_group_name_H-M   'P 1'
#
loop_
_entity.id
_entity.type
_entity.pdbx_description
1 polymer ?
#
loop_
_entity_poly.entity_id
_entity_poly.type
_entity_poly.pdbx_seq_one_letter_code
_entity_poly.pdbx_strand_id
1 'polypeptide(L)'
;AAGTAAVQQQWQQQADLQLGELQRRQAMNAERFQPRWDLRHVQAGEWYASGTGLAVSQAAMAQSVTNAEELMQRGGLAIEPEGDRIVRSLSPAAVLTHSLSSRHTGVLQSRRFLIDSDNIFVRAWGQNSQVRLVIENYPLGNGGLYPAVRLNRDEPGWLRLDTAYRRGSHAWLEFTTDAAERAYFGVTEVLSGDQPELPLETVMSSHALLRGTVPTSLDEVAERYRTV
;
A
#
# COMPACT_ATOMS: atom_id res chain seq x y z
N ALA A 1 -38.60 20.99 4.44
CA ALA A 1 -39.07 19.60 4.30
C ALA A 1 -38.68 18.98 2.96
N ALA A 2 -39.10 19.52 1.80
CA ALA A 2 -38.80 18.92 0.50
C ALA A 2 -37.30 18.89 0.12
N GLY A 3 -36.54 19.94 0.45
CA GLY A 3 -35.08 19.98 0.18
C GLY A 3 -34.25 19.02 1.04
N THR A 4 -34.65 18.82 2.30
CA THR A 4 -34.02 17.90 3.25
C THR A 4 -34.12 16.44 2.77
N ALA A 5 -35.31 16.02 2.35
CA ALA A 5 -35.56 14.67 1.86
C ALA A 5 -34.76 14.36 0.58
N ALA A 6 -34.61 15.34 -0.32
CA ALA A 6 -33.83 15.18 -1.55
C ALA A 6 -32.32 15.00 -1.26
N VAL A 7 -31.76 15.78 -0.33
CA VAL A 7 -30.34 15.65 0.07
C VAL A 7 -30.09 14.29 0.73
N GLN A 8 -30.95 13.87 1.66
CA GLN A 8 -30.83 12.57 2.32
C GLN A 8 -30.90 11.41 1.32
N GLN A 9 -31.84 11.48 0.38
CA GLN A 9 -32.01 10.44 -0.64
C GLN A 9 -30.78 10.35 -1.56
N GLN A 10 -30.28 11.49 -2.04
CA GLN A 10 -29.08 11.50 -2.89
C GLN A 10 -27.83 11.02 -2.15
N TRP A 11 -27.66 11.44 -0.90
CA TRP A 11 -26.55 10.99 -0.06
C TRP A 11 -26.61 9.48 0.17
N GLN A 12 -27.78 8.96 0.56
CA GLN A 12 -27.97 7.52 0.79
C GLN A 12 -27.67 6.73 -0.49
N GLN A 13 -28.18 7.19 -1.64
CA GLN A 13 -27.90 6.55 -2.92
C GLN A 13 -26.38 6.50 -3.23
N GLN A 14 -25.66 7.59 -3.01
CA GLN A 14 -24.21 7.63 -3.22
C GLN A 14 -23.45 6.75 -2.22
N ALA A 15 -23.86 6.76 -0.95
CA ALA A 15 -23.29 5.91 0.09
C ALA A 15 -23.50 4.42 -0.24
N ASP A 16 -24.71 4.02 -0.59
CA ASP A 16 -25.04 2.63 -0.94
C ASP A 16 -24.24 2.15 -2.15
N LEU A 17 -24.14 2.99 -3.19
CA LEU A 17 -23.37 2.66 -4.39
C LEU A 17 -21.88 2.49 -4.07
N GLN A 18 -21.26 3.45 -3.37
CA GLN A 18 -19.82 3.46 -3.12
C GLN A 18 -19.40 2.44 -2.05
N LEU A 19 -20.13 2.35 -0.94
CA LEU A 19 -19.85 1.37 0.12
C LEU A 19 -20.17 -0.06 -0.36
N GLY A 20 -21.24 -0.23 -1.13
CA GLY A 20 -21.58 -1.52 -1.74
C GLY A 20 -20.56 -1.96 -2.78
N GLU A 21 -20.03 -1.03 -3.59
CA GLU A 21 -18.90 -1.30 -4.50
C GLU A 21 -17.66 -1.74 -3.72
N LEU A 22 -17.28 -1.00 -2.68
CA LEU A 22 -16.12 -1.32 -1.84
C LEU A 22 -16.23 -2.72 -1.21
N GLN A 23 -17.38 -3.03 -0.60
CA GLN A 23 -17.65 -4.34 -0.02
C GLN A 23 -17.55 -5.45 -1.06
N ARG A 24 -18.06 -5.23 -2.27
CA ARG A 24 -17.98 -6.20 -3.36
C ARG A 24 -16.54 -6.45 -3.79
N ARG A 25 -15.72 -5.40 -3.93
CA ARG A 25 -14.29 -5.53 -4.25
C ARG A 25 -13.54 -6.30 -3.17
N GLN A 26 -13.83 -6.01 -1.89
CA GLN A 26 -13.23 -6.72 -0.76
C GLN A 26 -13.61 -8.21 -0.76
N ALA A 27 -14.90 -8.54 -0.97
CA ALA A 27 -15.36 -9.92 -1.05
C ALA A 27 -14.72 -10.67 -2.23
N MET A 28 -14.70 -10.07 -3.43
CA MET A 28 -14.06 -10.66 -4.60
C MET A 28 -12.56 -10.89 -4.39
N ASN A 29 -11.87 -9.94 -3.75
CA ASN A 29 -10.45 -10.11 -3.46
C ASN A 29 -10.24 -11.23 -2.42
N ALA A 30 -11.06 -11.31 -1.38
CA ALA A 30 -10.97 -12.34 -0.35
C ALA A 30 -11.24 -13.76 -0.88
N GLU A 31 -12.08 -13.90 -1.91
CA GLU A 31 -12.34 -15.18 -2.58
C GLU A 31 -11.17 -15.63 -3.48
N ARG A 32 -10.43 -14.67 -4.07
CA ARG A 32 -9.45 -14.94 -5.13
C ARG A 32 -8.00 -14.91 -4.67
N PHE A 33 -7.72 -14.22 -3.58
CA PHE A 33 -6.36 -13.97 -3.12
C PHE A 33 -6.19 -14.28 -1.64
N GLN A 34 -5.01 -14.76 -1.28
CA GLN A 34 -4.62 -15.01 0.10
C GLN A 34 -3.75 -13.84 0.60
N PRO A 35 -4.11 -13.21 1.72
CA PRO A 35 -3.25 -12.22 2.36
C PRO A 35 -1.93 -12.83 2.81
N ARG A 36 -0.80 -12.19 2.47
CA ARG A 36 0.54 -12.59 2.94
C ARG A 36 1.05 -11.64 4.00
N TRP A 37 1.07 -10.35 3.68
CA TRP A 37 1.50 -9.30 4.61
C TRP A 37 0.67 -8.05 4.44
N ASP A 38 0.25 -7.48 5.56
CA ASP A 38 -0.26 -6.14 5.64
C ASP A 38 0.82 -5.22 6.22
N LEU A 39 1.44 -4.40 5.37
CA LEU A 39 2.50 -3.48 5.75
C LEU A 39 1.97 -2.17 6.35
N ARG A 40 0.64 -2.00 6.44
CA ARG A 40 0.03 -1.05 7.38
C ARG A 40 0.24 -1.50 8.83
N HIS A 41 0.41 -2.81 9.05
CA HIS A 41 0.42 -3.49 10.34
C HIS A 41 1.64 -4.40 10.49
N VAL A 42 2.85 -3.90 10.22
CA VAL A 42 4.07 -4.74 10.18
C VAL A 42 4.35 -5.38 11.53
N GLN A 43 4.45 -6.72 11.52
CA GLN A 43 4.82 -7.54 12.67
C GLN A 43 6.35 -7.71 12.77
N ALA A 44 6.86 -7.81 13.99
CA ALA A 44 8.28 -8.03 14.23
C ALA A 44 8.77 -9.35 13.62
N GLY A 45 9.91 -9.33 12.93
CA GLY A 45 10.53 -10.50 12.33
C GLY A 45 9.99 -10.93 10.95
N GLU A 46 8.93 -10.29 10.46
CA GLU A 46 8.37 -10.58 9.12
C GLU A 46 9.05 -9.78 8.01
N TRP A 47 9.62 -8.61 8.35
CA TRP A 47 10.28 -7.71 7.40
C TRP A 47 11.56 -7.13 8.02
N TYR A 48 12.55 -6.91 7.17
CA TYR A 48 13.85 -6.35 7.53
C TYR A 48 14.08 -5.09 6.68
N ALA A 49 14.30 -3.98 7.38
CA ALA A 49 14.57 -2.70 6.75
C ALA A 49 16.01 -2.26 6.99
N SER A 50 16.63 -1.69 5.95
CA SER A 50 17.94 -1.04 6.03
C SER A 50 17.99 0.20 5.15
N GLY A 51 18.95 1.09 5.43
CA GLY A 51 19.09 2.39 4.76
C GLY A 51 18.40 3.53 5.51
N THR A 52 18.86 4.76 5.25
CA THR A 52 18.42 5.95 5.98
C THR A 52 16.95 6.30 5.74
N GLY A 53 16.39 5.89 4.60
CA GLY A 53 15.00 6.15 4.24
C GLY A 53 14.02 5.34 5.08
N LEU A 54 14.48 4.24 5.68
CA LEU A 54 13.66 3.33 6.47
C LEU A 54 14.02 3.33 7.95
N ALA A 55 14.81 4.28 8.45
CA ALA A 55 15.27 4.27 9.85
C ALA A 55 14.11 4.20 10.86
N VAL A 56 13.02 4.93 10.61
CA VAL A 56 11.78 4.87 11.42
C VAL A 56 11.13 3.50 11.33
N SER A 57 11.02 2.95 10.12
CA SER A 57 10.46 1.62 9.89
C SER A 57 11.30 0.53 10.57
N GLN A 58 12.63 0.66 10.57
CA GLN A 58 13.56 -0.28 11.19
C GLN A 58 13.36 -0.36 12.70
N ALA A 59 13.25 0.79 13.37
CA ALA A 59 12.93 0.85 14.80
C ALA A 59 11.55 0.21 15.09
N ALA A 60 10.56 0.51 14.26
CA ALA A 60 9.20 0.02 14.42
C ALA A 60 9.02 -1.47 14.04
N MET A 61 9.91 -2.05 13.23
CA MET A 61 9.94 -3.48 12.87
C MET A 61 10.71 -4.33 13.90
N ALA A 62 11.56 -3.70 14.73
CA ALA A 62 12.24 -4.37 15.83
C ALA A 62 11.34 -4.58 17.06
N GLN A 63 10.15 -3.97 17.08
CA GLN A 63 9.20 -4.00 18.19
C GLN A 63 7.90 -4.68 17.75
N SER A 64 7.33 -5.55 18.61
CA SER A 64 6.02 -6.16 18.36
C SER A 64 4.94 -5.12 18.67
N VAL A 65 4.45 -4.42 17.64
CA VAL A 65 3.36 -3.46 17.75
C VAL A 65 2.04 -4.19 18.00
N THR A 66 1.30 -3.81 19.05
CA THR A 66 0.08 -4.53 19.48
C THR A 66 -1.16 -3.65 19.64
N ASN A 67 -1.07 -2.31 19.44
CA ASN A 67 -2.21 -1.41 19.63
C ASN A 67 -2.48 -0.46 18.45
N ALA A 68 -3.68 0.13 18.46
CA ALA A 68 -4.23 0.95 17.37
C ALA A 68 -3.58 2.34 17.22
N GLU A 69 -3.03 2.93 18.28
CA GLU A 69 -2.37 4.24 18.23
C GLU A 69 -1.01 4.17 17.51
N GLU A 70 -0.23 3.11 17.72
CA GLU A 70 1.01 2.87 16.98
C GLU A 70 0.79 2.62 15.47
N LEU A 71 -0.42 2.20 15.08
CA LEU A 71 -0.82 2.02 13.68
C LEU A 71 -1.20 3.33 13.00
N MET A 72 -1.83 4.25 13.73
CA MET A 72 -2.10 5.61 13.25
C MET A 72 -0.81 6.41 13.01
N GLN A 73 0.26 6.13 13.77
CA GLN A 73 1.60 6.70 13.54
C GLN A 73 2.30 6.21 12.26
N ARG A 74 1.77 5.21 11.55
CA ARG A 74 2.37 4.65 10.33
C ARG A 74 1.87 5.30 9.03
N GLY A 75 0.92 6.24 9.10
CA GLY A 75 0.58 7.10 7.97
C GLY A 75 1.77 7.98 7.55
N GLY A 76 1.85 8.33 6.27
CA GLY A 76 3.03 8.98 5.71
C GLY A 76 2.78 10.35 5.14
N LEU A 77 3.44 11.37 5.69
CA LEU A 77 3.64 12.64 5.02
C LEU A 77 4.98 12.60 4.27
N ALA A 78 4.97 12.94 2.99
CA ALA A 78 6.20 13.22 2.25
C ALA A 78 6.34 14.73 2.08
N ILE A 79 7.49 15.25 2.48
CA ILE A 79 7.84 16.67 2.31
C ILE A 79 8.51 16.86 0.95
N GLU A 80 8.16 17.93 0.25
CA GLU A 80 8.89 18.34 -0.93
C GLU A 80 10.01 19.32 -0.51
N PRO A 81 11.30 18.95 -0.68
CA PRO A 81 12.41 19.77 -0.20
C PRO A 81 12.68 21.02 -1.05
N GLU A 82 12.09 21.13 -2.24
CA GLU A 82 12.37 22.19 -3.21
C GLU A 82 11.06 22.72 -3.85
N GLY A 83 11.02 24.01 -4.18
CA GLY A 83 9.85 24.66 -4.78
C GLY A 83 8.81 25.16 -3.76
N ASP A 84 7.64 25.54 -4.27
CA ASP A 84 6.60 26.23 -3.47
C ASP A 84 5.64 25.27 -2.73
N ARG A 85 5.64 23.99 -3.11
CA ARG A 85 4.83 22.96 -2.46
C ARG A 85 5.59 22.42 -1.26
N ILE A 86 4.96 22.42 -0.08
CA ILE A 86 5.58 21.85 1.15
C ILE A 86 5.25 20.36 1.27
N VAL A 87 4.00 19.99 0.99
CA VAL A 87 3.51 18.61 1.08
C VAL A 87 3.50 17.98 -0.29
N ARG A 88 4.35 16.99 -0.52
CA ARG A 88 4.39 16.22 -1.76
C ARG A 88 3.20 15.26 -1.85
N SER A 89 3.00 14.48 -0.80
CA SER A 89 1.95 13.46 -0.75
C SER A 89 1.54 13.12 0.68
N LEU A 90 0.28 12.74 0.83
CA LEU A 90 -0.26 12.09 2.01
C LEU A 90 -0.54 10.64 1.66
N SER A 91 0.05 9.72 2.41
CA SER A 91 -0.09 8.28 2.22
C SER A 91 -0.85 7.67 3.40
N PRO A 92 -1.69 6.65 3.16
CA PRO A 92 -2.21 5.83 4.24
C PRO A 92 -1.06 5.15 4.99
N ALA A 93 -1.38 4.42 6.06
CA ALA A 93 -0.39 3.62 6.76
C ALA A 93 0.43 2.77 5.76
N ALA A 94 1.76 2.88 5.80
CA ALA A 94 2.62 2.21 4.82
C ALA A 94 4.08 2.16 5.31
N VAL A 95 4.87 1.29 4.70
CA VAL A 95 6.34 1.40 4.78
C VAL A 95 6.83 2.30 3.65
N LEU A 96 7.56 3.36 4.00
CA LEU A 96 7.94 4.45 3.09
C LEU A 96 9.40 4.80 3.25
N THR A 97 10.10 5.05 2.14
CA THR A 97 11.50 5.52 2.18
C THR A 97 11.65 7.05 2.18
N HIS A 98 10.59 7.79 1.85
CA HIS A 98 10.68 9.20 1.44
C HIS A 98 9.86 10.16 2.29
N SER A 99 9.57 9.79 3.54
CA SER A 99 8.85 10.69 4.47
C SER A 99 9.57 12.03 4.65
N LEU A 100 10.91 12.00 4.68
CA LEU A 100 11.74 13.20 4.83
C LEU A 100 12.45 13.65 3.55
N SER A 101 12.89 12.71 2.71
CA SER A 101 13.66 13.02 1.50
C SER A 101 13.69 11.85 0.52
N SER A 102 13.59 12.14 -0.78
CA SER A 102 13.80 11.18 -1.87
C SER A 102 15.28 10.87 -2.17
N ARG A 103 16.23 11.47 -1.43
CA ARG A 103 17.65 11.07 -1.47
C ARG A 103 18.00 9.97 -0.48
N HIS A 104 17.10 9.65 0.44
CA HIS A 104 17.35 8.60 1.40
C HIS A 104 17.19 7.24 0.75
N THR A 105 18.22 6.41 0.85
CA THR A 105 18.19 5.06 0.29
C THR A 105 17.47 4.11 1.24
N GLY A 106 16.88 3.06 0.68
CA GLY A 106 16.18 2.04 1.44
C GLY A 106 16.21 0.68 0.74
N VAL A 107 16.41 -0.35 1.54
CA VAL A 107 16.18 -1.75 1.17
C VAL A 107 15.22 -2.36 2.18
N LEU A 108 14.11 -2.89 1.69
CA LEU A 108 13.09 -3.58 2.48
C LEU A 108 12.99 -5.03 1.99
N GLN A 109 13.19 -5.98 2.88
CA GLN A 109 13.19 -7.41 2.60
C GLN A 109 12.13 -8.13 3.43
N SER A 110 11.32 -8.98 2.83
CA SER A 110 10.45 -9.88 3.61
C SER A 110 11.28 -10.99 4.24
N ARG A 111 10.72 -11.68 5.22
CA ARG A 111 11.21 -13.01 5.59
C ARG A 111 11.12 -13.96 4.40
N ARG A 112 11.90 -15.03 4.46
CA ARG A 112 11.86 -16.08 3.46
C ARG A 112 10.56 -16.88 3.56
N PHE A 113 10.00 -17.26 2.42
CA PHE A 113 8.77 -18.02 2.31
C PHE A 113 8.84 -19.02 1.15
N LEU A 114 7.98 -20.05 1.19
CA LEU A 114 7.77 -20.98 0.09
C LEU A 114 6.81 -20.35 -0.92
N ILE A 115 7.14 -20.39 -2.20
CA ILE A 115 6.23 -19.99 -3.29
C ILE A 115 5.21 -21.12 -3.46
N ASP A 116 3.97 -20.84 -3.09
CA ASP A 116 2.83 -21.78 -3.11
C ASP A 116 1.75 -21.39 -4.12
N SER A 117 1.87 -20.23 -4.79
CA SER A 117 0.93 -19.69 -5.77
C SER A 117 1.57 -19.35 -7.12
N ASP A 118 0.75 -19.18 -8.16
CA ASP A 118 1.24 -18.74 -9.48
C ASP A 118 1.55 -17.25 -9.56
N ASN A 119 1.04 -16.44 -8.63
CA ASN A 119 1.28 -15.01 -8.60
C ASN A 119 1.48 -14.49 -7.18
N ILE A 120 2.30 -13.44 -7.09
CA ILE A 120 2.40 -12.56 -5.93
C ILE A 120 2.00 -11.16 -6.38
N PHE A 121 1.11 -10.54 -5.62
CA PHE A 121 0.64 -9.19 -5.87
C PHE A 121 1.14 -8.25 -4.78
N VAL A 122 1.64 -7.11 -5.19
CA VAL A 122 2.18 -6.09 -4.29
C VAL A 122 1.45 -4.78 -4.57
N ARG A 123 0.90 -4.14 -3.53
CA ARG A 123 0.34 -2.80 -3.63
C ARG A 123 1.37 -1.76 -3.22
N ALA A 124 2.01 -1.16 -4.23
CA ALA A 124 3.16 -0.28 -4.05
C ALA A 124 3.18 0.87 -5.07
N TRP A 125 4.06 1.83 -4.82
CA TRP A 125 4.35 2.97 -5.67
C TRP A 125 5.80 3.42 -5.43
N GLY A 126 6.32 4.29 -6.29
CA GLY A 126 7.69 4.76 -6.19
C GLY A 126 8.21 5.34 -7.49
N GLN A 127 9.39 5.95 -7.39
CA GLN A 127 10.19 6.38 -8.53
C GLN A 127 11.61 5.87 -8.37
N ASN A 128 12.25 5.50 -9.48
CA ASN A 128 13.63 5.01 -9.51
C ASN A 128 13.90 3.92 -8.47
N SER A 129 12.92 3.04 -8.28
CA SER A 129 12.97 1.94 -7.35
C SER A 129 12.35 0.71 -7.98
N GLN A 130 12.47 -0.43 -7.32
CA GLN A 130 11.92 -1.68 -7.82
C GLN A 130 11.47 -2.58 -6.69
N VAL A 131 10.60 -3.54 -7.02
CA VAL A 131 10.35 -4.73 -6.23
C VAL A 131 10.78 -5.94 -7.05
N ARG A 132 11.46 -6.90 -6.41
CA ARG A 132 11.85 -8.16 -7.02
C ARG A 132 11.60 -9.33 -6.09
N LEU A 133 11.41 -10.50 -6.68
CA LEU A 133 11.41 -11.78 -5.98
C LEU A 133 12.81 -12.39 -6.06
N VAL A 134 13.50 -12.52 -4.93
CA VAL A 134 14.82 -13.16 -4.89
C VAL A 134 14.65 -14.63 -4.52
N ILE A 135 15.03 -15.51 -5.43
CA ILE A 135 14.78 -16.95 -5.33
C ILE A 135 16.07 -17.67 -4.92
N GLU A 136 15.99 -18.52 -3.90
CA GLU A 136 17.07 -19.37 -3.40
C GLU A 136 18.41 -18.63 -3.16
N ASN A 137 18.35 -17.37 -2.73
CA ASN A 137 19.50 -16.49 -2.50
C ASN A 137 20.40 -16.28 -3.72
N TYR A 138 19.87 -16.44 -4.93
CA TYR A 138 20.70 -16.30 -6.11
C TYR A 138 21.01 -14.82 -6.39
N PRO A 139 22.30 -14.43 -6.46
CA PRO A 139 22.70 -13.02 -6.52
C PRO A 139 22.48 -12.36 -7.90
N LEU A 140 22.33 -13.16 -8.97
CA LEU A 140 22.23 -12.65 -10.34
C LEU A 140 20.76 -12.58 -10.78
N GLY A 141 20.11 -11.45 -10.51
CA GLY A 141 18.72 -11.20 -10.91
C GLY A 141 18.51 -10.47 -12.25
N ASN A 142 19.58 -9.99 -12.88
CA ASN A 142 19.46 -9.05 -14.01
C ASN A 142 19.30 -9.71 -15.40
N GLY A 143 19.11 -11.03 -15.48
CA GLY A 143 18.94 -11.77 -16.75
C GLY A 143 17.48 -12.09 -17.14
N GLY A 144 16.48 -11.49 -16.47
CA GLY A 144 15.07 -11.83 -16.68
C GLY A 144 14.63 -13.15 -16.04
N LEU A 145 15.50 -13.78 -15.22
CA LEU A 145 15.21 -15.06 -14.56
C LEU A 145 14.23 -14.94 -13.39
N TYR A 146 14.14 -13.75 -12.77
CA TYR A 146 13.30 -13.50 -11.60
C TYR A 146 12.27 -12.42 -11.86
N PRO A 147 11.04 -12.60 -11.35
CA PRO A 147 10.03 -11.55 -11.40
C PRO A 147 10.53 -10.28 -10.71
N ALA A 148 10.58 -9.19 -11.46
CA ALA A 148 10.91 -7.87 -10.97
C ALA A 148 10.06 -6.82 -11.68
N VAL A 149 9.64 -5.81 -10.94
CA VAL A 149 8.84 -4.70 -11.45
C VAL A 149 9.47 -3.40 -10.99
N ARG A 150 9.74 -2.50 -11.94
CA ARG A 150 10.18 -1.14 -11.64
C ARG A 150 9.00 -0.31 -11.17
N LEU A 151 9.20 0.46 -10.10
CA LEU A 151 8.23 1.40 -9.57
C LEU A 151 8.51 2.77 -10.21
N ASN A 152 7.58 3.20 -11.06
CA ASN A 152 7.64 4.48 -11.78
C ASN A 152 6.29 5.20 -11.74
N ARG A 153 5.62 5.20 -10.58
CA ARG A 153 4.32 5.85 -10.36
C ARG A 153 4.27 6.44 -8.96
N ASP A 154 3.61 7.57 -8.81
CA ASP A 154 3.54 8.27 -7.52
C ASP A 154 2.33 7.85 -6.68
N GLU A 155 1.39 7.10 -7.26
CA GLU A 155 0.18 6.63 -6.59
C GLU A 155 0.21 5.11 -6.33
N PRO A 156 -0.31 4.65 -5.17
CA PRO A 156 -0.42 3.22 -4.87
C PRO A 156 -1.20 2.45 -5.93
N GLY A 157 -0.69 1.30 -6.36
CA GLY A 157 -1.44 0.38 -7.21
C GLY A 157 -0.92 -1.04 -7.12
N TRP A 158 -1.73 -1.98 -7.60
CA TRP A 158 -1.36 -3.39 -7.65
C TRP A 158 -0.38 -3.68 -8.78
N LEU A 159 0.66 -4.44 -8.44
CA LEU A 159 1.69 -4.95 -9.33
C LEU A 159 1.72 -6.47 -9.20
N ARG A 160 1.94 -7.17 -10.32
CA ARG A 160 2.02 -8.64 -10.36
C ARG A 160 3.44 -9.10 -10.56
N LEU A 161 3.86 -10.07 -9.76
CA LEU A 161 5.07 -10.88 -9.93
C LEU A 161 4.62 -12.30 -10.29
N ASP A 162 4.96 -12.76 -11.49
CA ASP A 162 4.58 -14.09 -12.00
C ASP A 162 5.49 -15.18 -11.40
N THR A 163 4.92 -16.07 -10.60
CA THR A 163 5.67 -17.09 -9.86
C THR A 163 5.38 -18.53 -10.28
N ALA A 164 4.59 -18.73 -11.34
CA ALA A 164 4.14 -20.07 -11.77
C ALA A 164 5.29 -21.07 -11.97
N TYR A 165 6.35 -20.66 -12.70
CA TYR A 165 7.54 -21.48 -12.94
C TYR A 165 8.46 -21.67 -11.73
N ARG A 166 8.13 -21.05 -10.60
CA ARG A 166 8.94 -20.99 -9.38
C ARG A 166 8.23 -21.57 -8.16
N ARG A 167 7.03 -22.14 -8.36
CA ARG A 167 6.29 -22.84 -7.31
C ARG A 167 7.16 -23.94 -6.69
N GLY A 168 7.17 -24.00 -5.36
CA GLY A 168 8.00 -24.91 -4.58
C GLY A 168 9.41 -24.40 -4.25
N SER A 169 9.85 -23.28 -4.84
CA SER A 169 11.12 -22.63 -4.44
C SER A 169 10.91 -21.73 -3.23
N HIS A 170 11.97 -21.53 -2.45
CA HIS A 170 12.01 -20.50 -1.42
C HIS A 170 12.44 -19.16 -2.01
N ALA A 171 11.80 -18.10 -1.55
CA ALA A 171 12.12 -16.74 -1.97
C ALA A 171 11.87 -15.72 -0.85
N TRP A 172 12.31 -14.49 -1.10
CA TRP A 172 11.83 -13.32 -0.37
C TRP A 172 11.52 -12.19 -1.36
N LEU A 173 10.68 -11.25 -0.93
CA LEU A 173 10.45 -10.00 -1.65
C LEU A 173 11.49 -8.97 -1.23
N GLU A 174 12.03 -8.25 -2.20
CA GLU A 174 12.98 -7.18 -1.95
C GLU A 174 12.59 -5.92 -2.71
N PHE A 175 12.48 -4.82 -1.97
CA PHE A 175 12.32 -3.48 -2.50
C PHE A 175 13.62 -2.72 -2.36
N THR A 176 14.02 -2.01 -3.41
CA THR A 176 15.27 -1.24 -3.42
C THR A 176 15.08 0.10 -4.10
N THR A 177 15.62 1.16 -3.51
CA THR A 177 15.84 2.45 -4.18
C THR A 177 17.14 2.44 -4.99
N ASP A 178 17.16 3.08 -6.15
CA ASP A 178 18.40 3.41 -6.85
C ASP A 178 19.18 4.47 -6.06
N ALA A 179 20.41 4.14 -5.64
CA ALA A 179 21.22 5.04 -4.83
C ALA A 179 21.86 6.19 -5.62
N ALA A 180 21.91 6.11 -6.95
CA ALA A 180 22.44 7.16 -7.81
C ALA A 180 21.39 8.25 -8.12
N GLU A 181 20.12 7.96 -7.90
CA GLU A 181 18.99 8.80 -8.29
C GLU A 181 18.21 9.33 -7.07
N ARG A 182 17.35 10.34 -7.30
CA ARG A 182 16.26 10.59 -6.37
C ARG A 182 15.24 9.46 -6.52
N ALA A 183 15.19 8.60 -5.52
CA ALA A 183 14.47 7.34 -5.56
C ALA A 183 13.65 7.14 -4.30
N TYR A 184 12.48 6.53 -4.46
CA TYR A 184 11.65 6.17 -3.34
C TYR A 184 10.69 5.05 -3.65
N PHE A 185 10.20 4.40 -2.60
CA PHE A 185 9.03 3.54 -2.70
C PHE A 185 8.12 3.69 -1.48
N GLY A 186 6.89 3.25 -1.67
CA GLY A 186 5.93 2.96 -0.64
C GLY A 186 5.24 1.63 -0.90
N VAL A 187 4.92 0.90 0.17
CA VAL A 187 4.24 -0.39 0.10
C VAL A 187 3.22 -0.52 1.22
N THR A 188 2.04 -1.03 0.87
CA THR A 188 0.91 -1.18 1.80
C THR A 188 0.59 -2.64 2.09
N GLU A 189 0.63 -3.52 1.10
CA GLU A 189 0.18 -4.90 1.28
C GLU A 189 0.71 -5.83 0.18
N VAL A 190 0.75 -7.11 0.53
CA VAL A 190 1.16 -8.22 -0.34
C VAL A 190 0.12 -9.33 -0.25
N LEU A 191 -0.34 -9.78 -1.41
CA LEU A 191 -1.26 -10.91 -1.57
C LEU A 191 -0.60 -11.98 -2.44
N SER A 192 -1.13 -13.20 -2.39
CA SER A 192 -0.81 -14.27 -3.32
C SER A 192 -2.09 -14.84 -3.94
N GLY A 193 -1.98 -15.43 -5.13
CA GLY A 193 -3.11 -16.08 -5.79
C GLY A 193 -2.70 -16.78 -7.07
N ASP A 194 -3.56 -17.69 -7.54
CA ASP A 194 -3.30 -18.44 -8.77
C ASP A 194 -3.84 -17.75 -10.02
N GLN A 195 -4.78 -16.82 -9.86
CA GLN A 195 -5.35 -16.06 -10.95
C GLN A 195 -4.41 -14.93 -11.39
N PRO A 196 -4.29 -14.62 -12.70
CA PRO A 196 -3.39 -13.58 -13.21
C PRO A 196 -3.96 -12.16 -13.08
N GLU A 197 -5.27 -11.99 -12.85
CA GLU A 197 -5.89 -10.68 -12.69
C GLU A 197 -5.39 -9.95 -11.44
N LEU A 198 -5.21 -8.64 -11.57
CA LEU A 198 -4.84 -7.81 -10.42
C LEU A 198 -5.99 -7.76 -9.40
N PRO A 199 -5.67 -7.71 -8.10
CA PRO A 199 -6.66 -7.42 -7.08
C PRO A 199 -7.37 -6.08 -7.35
N LEU A 200 -8.65 -6.01 -7.00
CA LEU A 200 -9.44 -4.79 -7.13
C LEU A 200 -9.01 -3.78 -6.06
N GLU A 201 -9.14 -2.50 -6.36
CA GLU A 201 -8.74 -1.44 -5.43
C GLU A 201 -9.76 -1.26 -4.30
N THR A 202 -9.30 -1.46 -3.06
CA THR A 202 -10.13 -1.45 -1.84
C THR A 202 -9.87 -0.25 -0.93
N VAL A 203 -9.07 0.72 -1.34
CA VAL A 203 -8.95 2.02 -0.68
C VAL A 203 -9.81 3.03 -1.44
N MET A 204 -10.71 3.69 -0.71
CA MET A 204 -11.56 4.77 -1.24
C MET A 204 -11.46 6.00 -0.35
N SER A 205 -10.94 7.11 -0.88
CA SER A 205 -10.76 8.35 -0.13
C SER A 205 -12.09 8.92 0.40
N SER A 206 -13.18 8.73 -0.35
CA SER A 206 -14.53 9.15 0.05
C SER A 206 -15.12 8.32 1.19
N HIS A 207 -14.55 7.15 1.52
CA HIS A 207 -15.11 6.26 2.52
C HIS A 207 -15.25 6.92 3.91
N ALA A 208 -14.32 7.80 4.28
CA ALA A 208 -14.41 8.53 5.54
C ALA A 208 -15.64 9.46 5.60
N LEU A 209 -15.93 10.14 4.50
CA LEU A 209 -17.05 11.08 4.39
C LEU A 209 -18.40 10.37 4.44
N LEU A 210 -18.48 9.17 3.83
CA LEU A 210 -19.72 8.41 3.65
C LEU A 210 -20.14 7.59 4.88
N ARG A 211 -19.30 7.51 5.92
CA ARG A 211 -19.63 6.81 7.18
C ARG A 211 -20.51 7.68 8.09
N GLY A 212 -21.25 7.01 8.99
CA GLY A 212 -22.04 7.66 10.03
C GLY A 212 -23.48 7.98 9.61
N THR A 213 -24.09 8.95 10.29
CA THR A 213 -25.49 9.35 10.03
C THR A 213 -25.65 9.94 8.63
N VAL A 214 -26.83 9.92 8.04
CA VAL A 214 -27.09 10.60 6.76
C VAL A 214 -27.27 12.10 7.03
N PRO A 215 -26.51 12.99 6.37
CA PRO A 215 -26.69 14.43 6.52
C PRO A 215 -28.07 14.85 6.00
N THR A 216 -28.70 15.78 6.71
CA THR A 216 -30.06 16.25 6.43
C THR A 216 -30.09 17.50 5.56
N SER A 217 -28.96 18.19 5.42
CA SER A 217 -28.83 19.46 4.69
C SER A 217 -27.48 19.55 3.98
N LEU A 218 -27.38 20.48 3.02
CA LEU A 218 -26.11 20.79 2.36
C LEU A 218 -25.09 21.42 3.32
N ASP A 219 -25.55 22.12 4.36
CA ASP A 219 -24.67 22.69 5.38
C ASP A 219 -24.02 21.59 6.23
N GLU A 220 -24.76 20.55 6.58
CA GLU A 220 -24.20 19.37 7.27
C GLU A 220 -23.21 18.60 6.38
N VAL A 221 -23.48 18.51 5.07
CA VAL A 221 -22.51 17.96 4.11
C VAL A 221 -21.23 18.81 4.12
N ALA A 222 -21.36 20.13 3.98
CA ALA A 222 -20.21 21.04 4.00
C ALA A 222 -19.42 20.98 5.31
N GLU A 223 -20.08 20.79 6.45
CA GLU A 223 -19.44 20.59 7.75
C GLU A 223 -18.59 19.31 7.79
N ARG A 224 -19.08 18.22 7.18
CA ARG A 224 -18.30 16.97 7.08
C ARG A 224 -17.04 17.16 6.26
N TYR A 225 -17.12 17.85 5.14
CA TYR A 225 -15.93 18.16 4.34
C TYR A 225 -14.93 19.07 5.06
N ARG A 226 -15.36 19.83 6.08
CA ARG A 226 -14.45 20.63 6.92
C ARG A 226 -13.78 19.84 8.04
N THR A 227 -14.30 18.67 8.39
CA THR A 227 -13.86 17.87 9.54
C THR A 227 -13.12 16.58 9.18
N VAL A 228 -13.02 16.27 7.87
CA VAL A 228 -12.28 15.13 7.31
C VAL A 228 -10.93 15.57 6.74
#